data_AF-A0A355TU17-F1
#
_entry.id   AF-A0A355TU17-F1
#
_cell.length_a   1.000
_cell.length_b   1.000
_cell.length_c   1.000
_cell.angle_alpha   90.00
_cell.angle_beta   90.00
_cell.angle_gamma   90.00
#
_symmetry.space_group_name_H-M   'P 1'
#
loop_
_entity.id
_entity.type
_entity.pdbx_description
1 polymer ?
#
loop_
_entity_poly.entity_id
_entity_poly.type
_entity_poly.pdbx_seq_one_letter_code
_entity_poly.pdbx_strand_id
1 'polypeptide(L)'
;MSIYAERVEEIDIKRSAKEEELEKIKTLIVKSDGGFLRANDVVKVDNYIVREWNIADVKSTFSVEIETPDGSLYEYKCQAGSKFGDRAGLTPAMMKKMGLAEGDNISVRPL
;
A
#
# COMPACT_ATOMS: atom_id res chain seq x y z
N MET A 1 46.02 -8.60 2.60
CA MET A 1 44.87 -8.91 3.47
C MET A 1 43.99 -7.69 3.48
N SER A 2 42.85 -7.70 2.77
CA SER A 2 41.66 -6.84 2.95
C SER A 2 40.76 -6.88 1.70
N ILE A 3 40.13 -8.03 1.46
CA ILE A 3 39.03 -8.20 0.49
C ILE A 3 37.66 -8.11 1.22
N TYR A 4 37.70 -8.02 2.56
CA TYR A 4 36.52 -8.04 3.43
C TYR A 4 35.95 -6.66 3.77
N ALA A 5 36.71 -5.58 3.63
CA ALA A 5 36.21 -4.24 3.95
C ALA A 5 35.25 -3.71 2.87
N GLU A 6 35.59 -3.91 1.60
CA GLU A 6 34.80 -3.43 0.46
C GLU A 6 33.44 -4.15 0.31
N ARG A 7 33.35 -5.42 0.72
CA ARG A 7 32.11 -6.21 0.68
C ARG A 7 31.08 -5.85 1.77
N VAL A 8 31.50 -5.20 2.85
CA VAL A 8 30.61 -4.86 3.97
C VAL A 8 29.83 -3.59 3.67
N GLU A 9 30.46 -2.59 3.05
CA GLU A 9 29.78 -1.35 2.63
C GLU A 9 28.68 -1.62 1.60
N GLU A 10 28.89 -2.52 0.64
CA GLU A 10 27.84 -2.89 -0.33
C GLU A 10 26.63 -3.59 0.31
N ILE A 11 26.84 -4.33 1.40
CA ILE A 11 25.76 -5.02 2.11
C ILE A 11 24.95 -4.04 2.95
N ASP A 12 25.61 -3.11 3.64
CA ASP A 12 24.95 -2.08 4.44
C ASP A 12 24.12 -1.12 3.58
N ILE A 13 24.65 -0.67 2.43
CA ILE A 13 23.88 0.20 1.51
C ILE A 13 22.63 -0.52 0.97
N LYS A 14 22.73 -1.81 0.63
CA LYS A 14 21.58 -2.62 0.19
C LYS A 14 20.58 -2.89 1.31
N ARG A 15 21.02 -2.87 2.57
CA ARG A 15 20.15 -3.09 3.73
C ARG A 15 19.32 -1.85 4.02
N SER A 16 19.95 -0.67 4.06
CA SER A 16 19.26 0.60 4.29
C SER A 16 18.22 0.91 3.21
N ALA A 17 18.57 0.67 1.93
CA ALA A 17 17.62 0.88 0.82
C ALA A 17 16.40 -0.05 0.92
N LYS A 18 16.59 -1.29 1.39
CA LYS A 18 15.48 -2.23 1.60
C LYS A 18 14.64 -1.87 2.82
N GLU A 19 15.24 -1.32 3.87
CA GLU A 19 14.52 -0.84 5.05
C GLU A 19 13.60 0.34 4.69
N GLU A 20 14.06 1.28 3.85
CA GLU A 20 13.23 2.38 3.35
C GLU A 20 12.05 1.91 2.49
N GLU A 21 12.21 0.83 1.71
CA GLU A 21 11.11 0.23 0.95
C GLU A 21 10.10 -0.51 1.85
N LEU A 22 10.58 -1.14 2.93
CA LEU A 22 9.75 -1.83 3.91
C LEU A 22 8.91 -0.88 4.75
N GLU A 23 9.42 0.32 5.07
CA GLU A 23 8.67 1.33 5.85
C GLU A 23 7.42 1.87 5.13
N LYS A 24 7.41 1.79 3.80
CA LYS A 24 6.28 2.24 2.98
C LYS A 24 5.18 1.19 2.86
N ILE A 25 5.46 -0.07 3.19
CA ILE A 25 4.45 -1.13 3.17
C ILE A 25 3.58 -0.97 4.42
N LYS A 26 2.31 -0.62 4.21
CA LYS A 26 1.34 -0.46 5.29
C LYS A 26 0.33 -1.58 5.24
N THR A 27 0.22 -2.33 6.33
CA THR A 27 -0.85 -3.31 6.51
C THR A 27 -2.14 -2.57 6.87
N LEU A 28 -3.15 -2.66 6.00
CA LEU A 28 -4.45 -2.02 6.15
C LEU A 28 -5.55 -3.07 6.23
N ILE A 29 -6.59 -2.76 6.99
CA ILE A 29 -7.77 -3.62 7.13
C ILE A 29 -8.74 -3.32 5.99
N VAL A 30 -9.14 -4.33 5.24
CA VAL A 30 -10.13 -4.22 4.17
C VAL A 30 -11.46 -3.75 4.75
N LYS A 31 -11.98 -2.65 4.22
CA LYS A 31 -13.30 -2.13 4.53
C LYS A 31 -14.09 -2.01 3.24
N SER A 32 -15.31 -2.54 3.23
CA SER A 32 -16.20 -2.35 2.09
C SER A 32 -16.61 -0.87 1.99
N ASP A 33 -16.30 -0.25 0.85
CA ASP A 33 -16.73 1.12 0.55
C ASP A 33 -17.70 1.08 -0.64
N GLY A 34 -18.93 0.68 -0.32
CA GLY A 34 -20.02 0.41 -1.26
C GLY A 34 -20.78 1.65 -1.75
N GLY A 35 -20.10 2.75 -2.05
CA GLY A 35 -20.75 3.90 -2.69
C GLY A 35 -21.15 3.56 -4.14
N PHE A 36 -22.46 3.47 -4.41
CA PHE A 36 -23.11 3.07 -5.68
C PHE A 36 -22.68 3.84 -6.97
N LEU A 37 -21.78 4.82 -6.86
CA LEU A 37 -21.35 5.71 -7.95
C LEU A 37 -19.81 5.84 -8.06
N ARG A 38 -19.04 4.94 -7.45
CA ARG A 38 -17.57 5.02 -7.53
C ARG A 38 -17.00 4.29 -8.73
N ALA A 39 -15.90 4.84 -9.25
CA ALA A 39 -15.05 4.15 -10.21
C ALA A 39 -14.57 2.83 -9.58
N ASN A 40 -14.73 1.73 -10.32
CA ASN A 40 -14.46 0.38 -9.82
C ASN A 40 -12.98 0.14 -9.44
N ASP A 41 -12.06 1.01 -9.86
CA ASP A 41 -10.61 0.84 -9.73
C ASP A 41 -9.95 1.83 -8.75
N VAL A 42 -10.71 2.49 -7.86
CA VAL A 42 -10.15 3.43 -6.88
C VAL A 42 -10.27 2.89 -5.45
N VAL A 43 -9.11 2.61 -4.85
CA VAL A 43 -8.90 2.28 -3.43
C VAL A 43 -8.88 3.58 -2.63
N LYS A 44 -9.44 3.57 -1.43
CA LYS A 44 -9.26 4.68 -0.49
C LYS A 44 -8.39 4.29 0.70
N VAL A 45 -7.45 5.16 1.02
CA VAL A 45 -6.63 5.06 2.24
C VAL A 45 -6.74 6.37 3.02
N ASP A 46 -6.42 6.34 4.30
CA ASP A 46 -6.50 7.55 5.11
C ASP A 46 -5.40 8.57 4.73
N ASN A 47 -5.71 9.85 4.94
CA ASN A 47 -4.79 10.96 4.68
C ASN A 47 -3.47 10.84 5.44
N TYR A 48 -3.43 10.25 6.65
CA TYR A 48 -2.15 10.11 7.37
C TYR A 48 -1.21 9.14 6.65
N ILE A 49 -1.72 8.06 6.07
CA ILE A 49 -0.93 7.07 5.31
C ILE A 49 -0.29 7.74 4.09
N VAL A 50 -1.07 8.53 3.36
CA VAL A 50 -0.59 9.29 2.20
C VAL A 50 0.49 10.30 2.59
N ARG A 51 0.36 10.92 3.77
CA ARG A 51 1.39 11.81 4.33
C ARG A 51 2.65 11.06 4.75
N GLU A 52 2.53 9.86 5.33
CA GLU A 52 3.68 9.00 5.63
C GLU A 52 4.43 8.59 4.36
N TRP A 53 3.70 8.36 3.26
CA TRP A 53 4.29 8.11 1.94
C TRP A 53 4.89 9.36 1.27
N ASN A 54 4.88 10.51 1.96
CA ASN A 54 5.40 11.79 1.47
C ASN A 54 4.75 12.25 0.14
N ILE A 55 3.51 11.84 -0.11
CA ILE A 55 2.74 12.27 -1.29
C ILE A 55 2.18 13.66 -0.98
N ALA A 56 2.78 14.68 -1.62
CA ALA A 56 2.46 16.09 -1.39
C ALA A 56 1.01 16.45 -1.72
N ASP A 57 0.40 15.77 -2.69
CA ASP A 57 -0.98 16.02 -3.12
C ASP A 57 -1.93 14.90 -2.72
N VAL A 58 -2.48 15.04 -1.52
CA VAL A 58 -3.44 14.13 -0.90
C VAL A 58 -4.77 14.07 -1.68
N LYS A 59 -5.07 15.05 -2.55
CA LYS A 59 -6.31 15.05 -3.36
C LYS A 59 -6.16 14.33 -4.69
N SER A 60 -4.92 14.16 -5.15
CA SER A 60 -4.62 13.50 -6.41
C SER A 60 -4.79 11.98 -6.30
N THR A 61 -5.14 11.34 -7.41
CA THR A 61 -5.14 9.88 -7.52
C THR A 61 -3.73 9.41 -7.87
N PHE A 62 -3.20 8.44 -7.14
CA PHE A 62 -1.88 7.83 -7.38
C PHE A 62 -2.02 6.32 -7.53
N SER A 63 -1.01 5.61 -8.03
CA SER A 63 -1.06 4.15 -8.12
C SER A 63 -0.55 3.53 -6.82
N VAL A 64 -1.22 2.47 -6.37
CA VAL A 64 -0.78 1.62 -5.27
C VAL A 64 -0.78 0.18 -5.71
N GLU A 65 0.13 -0.58 -5.14
CA GLU A 65 0.10 -2.01 -5.21
C GLU A 65 -0.46 -2.59 -3.91
N ILE A 66 -1.39 -3.51 -4.05
CA ILE A 66 -2.03 -4.25 -2.98
C ILE A 66 -1.54 -5.68 -3.06
N GLU A 67 -0.91 -6.14 -2.00
CA GLU A 67 -0.59 -7.53 -1.77
C GLU A 67 -1.65 -8.13 -0.86
N THR A 68 -2.28 -9.19 -1.35
CA THR A 68 -3.32 -9.95 -0.64
C THR A 68 -2.69 -11.06 0.20
N PRO A 69 -3.39 -11.61 1.22
CA PRO A 69 -2.84 -12.64 2.11
C PRO A 69 -2.36 -13.92 1.42
N ASP A 70 -2.89 -14.22 0.23
CA ASP A 70 -2.50 -15.33 -0.63
C ASP A 70 -1.21 -15.05 -1.42
N GLY A 71 -0.62 -13.85 -1.29
CA GLY A 71 0.59 -13.42 -1.98
C GLY A 71 0.35 -12.88 -3.39
N SER A 72 -0.90 -12.66 -3.79
CA SER A 72 -1.22 -12.05 -5.07
C SER A 72 -1.02 -10.54 -5.03
N LEU A 73 -0.37 -9.99 -6.06
CA LEU A 73 -0.13 -8.54 -6.20
C LEU A 73 -1.12 -7.94 -7.20
N TYR A 74 -1.70 -6.81 -6.82
CA TYR A 74 -2.63 -6.09 -7.68
C TYR A 74 -2.36 -4.58 -7.67
N GLU A 75 -2.25 -3.99 -8.85
CA GLU A 75 -2.11 -2.55 -9.00
C GLU A 75 -3.49 -1.89 -9.15
N TYR A 76 -3.73 -0.83 -8.37
CA TYR A 76 -4.95 -0.03 -8.40
C TYR A 76 -4.68 1.45 -8.20
N LYS A 77 -5.62 2.29 -8.63
CA LYS A 77 -5.55 3.71 -8.27
C LYS A 77 -5.96 3.87 -6.82
N CYS A 78 -5.27 4.72 -6.08
CA CYS A 78 -5.56 5.11 -4.73
C CYS A 78 -5.96 6.58 -4.69
N GLN A 79 -6.89 6.91 -3.80
CA GLN A 79 -7.24 8.26 -3.46
C GLN A 79 -7.29 8.40 -1.94
N ALA A 80 -6.76 9.48 -1.39
CA ALA A 80 -6.88 9.71 0.03
C ALA A 80 -8.34 10.02 0.42
N GLY A 81 -8.76 9.50 1.57
CA GLY A 81 -10.05 9.74 2.17
C GLY A 81 -9.91 10.17 3.62
N SER A 82 -10.86 10.96 4.10
CA SER A 82 -10.99 11.24 5.53
C SER A 82 -11.79 10.13 6.21
N LYS A 83 -11.35 9.71 7.41
CA LYS A 83 -12.03 8.73 8.30
C LYS A 83 -11.88 7.26 7.89
N PHE A 84 -10.76 6.89 7.28
CA PHE A 84 -10.44 5.49 7.02
C PHE A 84 -9.59 4.88 8.14
N GLY A 85 -8.74 5.67 8.82
CA GLY A 85 -7.80 5.12 9.82
C GLY A 85 -6.90 4.07 9.17
N ASP A 86 -6.61 2.98 9.88
CA ASP A 86 -5.84 1.84 9.38
C ASP A 86 -6.65 0.92 8.42
N ARG A 87 -7.61 1.48 7.69
CA ARG A 87 -8.50 0.72 6.80
C ARG A 87 -8.34 1.13 5.35
N ALA A 88 -8.37 0.15 4.46
CA ALA A 88 -8.42 0.37 3.02
C ALA A 88 -9.87 0.23 2.53
N GLY A 89 -10.44 1.31 2.01
CA GLY A 89 -11.74 1.31 1.36
C GLY A 89 -11.64 0.66 -0.01
N LEU A 90 -12.17 -0.55 -0.13
CA LEU A 90 -12.19 -1.32 -1.37
C LEU A 90 -13.63 -1.43 -1.89
N THR A 91 -13.80 -1.42 -3.22
CA THR A 91 -15.11 -1.68 -3.81
C THR A 91 -15.45 -3.18 -3.69
N PRO A 92 -16.73 -3.55 -3.59
CA PRO A 92 -17.13 -4.96 -3.54
C PRO A 92 -16.64 -5.79 -4.73
N ALA A 93 -16.49 -5.15 -5.91
CA ALA A 93 -15.96 -5.79 -7.10
C ALA A 93 -14.47 -6.16 -6.95
N MET A 94 -13.66 -5.26 -6.38
CA MET A 94 -12.24 -5.51 -6.09
C MET A 94 -12.09 -6.61 -5.06
N MET A 95 -12.83 -6.54 -3.96
CA MET A 95 -12.83 -7.56 -2.91
C MET A 95 -13.14 -8.94 -3.49
N LYS A 96 -14.18 -9.04 -4.33
CA LYS A 96 -14.54 -10.30 -5.00
C LYS A 96 -13.46 -10.80 -5.96
N LYS A 97 -12.80 -9.91 -6.70
CA LYS A 97 -11.73 -10.28 -7.64
C LYS A 97 -10.47 -10.76 -6.93
N MET A 98 -10.16 -10.14 -5.80
CA MET A 98 -9.02 -10.46 -4.93
C MET A 98 -9.30 -11.61 -3.95
N GLY A 99 -10.56 -12.06 -3.84
CA GLY A 99 -10.97 -13.06 -2.85
C GLY A 99 -10.91 -12.56 -1.40
N LEU A 100 -10.97 -11.23 -1.18
CA LEU A 100 -10.89 -10.61 0.14
C LEU A 100 -12.29 -10.46 0.79
N ALA A 101 -12.33 -10.61 2.10
CA ALA A 101 -13.47 -10.31 2.95
C ALA A 101 -13.28 -8.97 3.70
N GLU A 102 -14.38 -8.42 4.21
CA GLU A 102 -14.29 -7.25 5.10
C GLU A 102 -13.64 -7.67 6.42
N GLY A 103 -12.61 -6.93 6.84
CA GLY A 103 -11.81 -7.27 8.02
C GLY A 103 -10.50 -8.00 7.72
N ASP A 104 -10.26 -8.42 6.47
CA ASP A 104 -8.98 -9.01 6.08
C ASP A 104 -7.85 -7.98 6.11
N ASN A 105 -6.63 -8.43 6.36
CA ASN A 105 -5.46 -7.59 6.29
C ASN A 105 -4.86 -7.66 4.88
N ILE A 106 -4.56 -6.51 4.30
CA ILE A 106 -3.83 -6.39 3.04
C ILE A 106 -2.61 -5.53 3.24
N SER A 107 -1.55 -5.77 2.48
CA SER A 107 -0.39 -4.87 2.47
C SER A 107 -0.53 -3.92 1.29
N VAL A 108 -0.47 -2.62 1.56
CA VAL A 108 -0.59 -1.58 0.53
C VAL A 108 0.70 -0.79 0.48
N ARG A 109 1.22 -0.57 -0.72
CA ARG A 109 2.39 0.27 -0.97
C ARG A 109 2.15 1.24 -2.12
N PRO A 110 2.67 2.48 -2.05
CA PRO A 110 2.65 3.40 -3.17
C PRO A 110 3.63 2.93 -4.25
N LEU A 111 3.26 3.12 -5.51
CA LEU A 111 4.14 2.95 -6.68
C LEU A 111 4.77 4.28 -7.09
#